data_AF-A0A7R8ZTD2-F1
#
_entry.id   AF-A0A7R8ZTD2-F1
#
_cell.length_a   1.000
_cell.length_b   1.000
_cell.length_c   1.000
_cell.angle_alpha   90.00
_cell.angle_beta   90.00
_cell.angle_gamma   90.00
#
_symmetry.space_group_name_H-M   'P 1'
#
loop_
_entity.id
_entity.type
_entity.pdbx_description
1 polymer ?
#
loop_
_entity_poly.entity_id
_entity_poly.type
_entity_poly.pdbx_seq_one_letter_code
_entity_poly.pdbx_strand_id
1 'polypeptide(L)'
;MVYRAEYRPVMIGLHRIEVYHRGHIISKTPFVVEVADPSKVKVLGIKEGQVGKDSVFKVDSSKAGRGTLTIAVKAAGQEVKHSLRDVGWGSHEVIFTPSIPVIHLLTVQYNGIPLN
;
A
#
# COMPACT_ATOMS: atom_id res chain seq x y z
N MET A 1 16.84 14.65 -32.37
CA MET A 1 16.90 15.33 -31.06
C MET A 1 16.01 14.58 -30.10
N VAL A 2 16.45 14.40 -28.85
CA VAL A 2 15.68 13.75 -27.78
C VAL A 2 15.35 14.82 -26.75
N TYR A 3 14.09 14.88 -26.33
CA TYR A 3 13.63 15.81 -25.29
C TYR A 3 13.18 15.01 -24.07
N ARG A 4 13.52 15.49 -22.87
CA ARG A 4 13.10 14.92 -21.60
C ARG A 4 12.17 15.90 -20.89
N ALA A 5 11.07 15.38 -20.37
CA ALA A 5 10.14 16.11 -19.52
C ALA A 5 9.98 15.37 -18.20
N GLU A 6 9.77 16.12 -17.12
CA GLU A 6 9.53 15.59 -15.78
C GLU A 6 8.26 16.20 -15.22
N TYR A 7 7.50 15.40 -14.48
CA TYR A 7 6.31 15.86 -13.77
C TYR A 7 6.41 15.44 -12.31
N ARG A 8 5.94 16.30 -11.40
CA ARG A 8 5.82 15.99 -9.97
C ARG A 8 4.35 16.13 -9.59
N PRO A 9 3.60 15.02 -9.45
CA PRO A 9 2.19 15.10 -9.13
C PRO A 9 2.02 15.59 -7.68
N VAL A 10 1.06 16.50 -7.48
CA VAL A 10 0.71 17.03 -6.15
C VAL A 10 -0.60 16.44 -5.61
N MET A 11 -1.32 15.71 -6.46
CA MET A 11 -2.57 15.02 -6.11
C MET A 11 -2.40 13.52 -6.33
N ILE A 12 -3.07 12.74 -5.48
CA ILE A 12 -3.21 11.29 -5.63
C ILE A 12 -4.27 11.02 -6.70
N GLY A 13 -4.09 9.98 -7.50
CA GLY A 13 -5.07 9.52 -8.49
C GLY A 13 -4.56 9.50 -9.93
N LEU A 14 -5.51 9.39 -10.86
CA LEU A 14 -5.22 9.20 -12.28
C LEU A 14 -4.80 10.51 -12.95
N HIS A 15 -3.62 10.52 -13.56
CA HIS A 15 -3.09 11.63 -14.34
C HIS A 15 -3.01 11.25 -15.81
N ARG A 16 -3.43 12.17 -16.69
CA ARG A 16 -3.33 12.04 -18.15
C ARG A 16 -2.29 13.02 -18.64
N ILE A 17 -1.25 12.51 -19.30
CA ILE A 17 -0.15 13.31 -19.85
C ILE A 17 -0.27 13.29 -21.38
N GLU A 18 -0.37 14.49 -21.96
CA GLU A 18 -0.44 14.72 -23.39
C GLU A 18 0.74 15.58 -23.82
N VAL A 19 1.38 15.19 -24.92
CA VAL A 19 2.56 15.90 -25.43
C VAL A 19 2.19 16.56 -26.74
N TYR A 20 2.48 17.85 -26.86
CA TYR A 20 2.17 18.66 -28.04
C TYR A 20 3.45 19.14 -28.72
N HIS A 21 3.43 19.18 -30.04
CA HIS A 21 4.43 19.89 -30.86
C HIS A 21 3.68 20.79 -31.85
N ARG A 22 3.96 22.10 -31.80
CA ARG A 22 3.29 23.11 -32.64
C ARG A 22 1.76 23.02 -32.57
N GLY A 23 1.21 22.87 -31.37
CA GLY A 23 -0.24 22.76 -31.14
C GLY A 23 -0.86 21.41 -31.51
N HIS A 24 -0.10 20.48 -32.09
CA HIS A 24 -0.58 19.15 -32.45
C HIS A 24 -0.12 18.11 -31.43
N ILE A 25 -1.03 17.26 -30.98
CA ILE A 25 -0.69 16.14 -30.09
C ILE A 25 0.24 15.17 -30.82
N ILE A 26 1.38 14.84 -30.23
CA ILE A 26 2.36 13.89 -30.77
C ILE A 26 2.39 12.58 -29.99
N SER A 27 1.83 12.55 -28.78
CA SER A 27 1.56 11.32 -28.05
C SER A 27 0.41 10.59 -28.73
N LYS A 28 0.70 9.47 -29.44
CA LYS A 28 -0.33 8.66 -30.15
C LYS A 28 -1.47 8.23 -29.23
N THR A 29 -1.15 7.96 -27.97
CA THR A 29 -2.10 7.77 -26.88
C THR A 29 -1.67 8.64 -25.69
N PRO A 30 -2.60 9.11 -24.87
CA PRO A 30 -2.23 9.77 -23.63
C PRO A 30 -1.46 8.78 -22.75
N PHE A 31 -0.39 9.25 -22.12
CA PHE A 31 0.24 8.47 -21.07
C PHE A 31 -0.62 8.61 -19.82
N VAL A 32 -1.09 7.48 -19.29
CA VAL A 32 -1.90 7.45 -18.08
C VAL A 32 -1.03 6.97 -16.93
N VAL A 33 -0.97 7.75 -15.86
CA VAL A 33 -0.18 7.43 -14.67
C VAL A 33 -1.09 7.42 -13.45
N GLU A 34 -1.01 6.35 -12.68
CA GLU A 34 -1.70 6.21 -11.40
C GLU A 34 -0.77 6.66 -10.27
N VAL A 35 -1.12 7.76 -9.61
CA VAL A 35 -0.32 8.34 -8.53
C VAL A 35 -0.86 7.85 -7.18
N ALA A 36 0.04 7.31 -6.36
CA ALA A 36 -0.23 6.83 -5.01
C ALA A 36 0.69 7.48 -3.98
N ASP A 37 0.24 7.56 -2.73
CA ASP A 37 1.00 8.06 -1.59
C ASP A 37 0.97 7.02 -0.45
N PRO A 38 2.01 6.17 -0.32
CA PRO A 38 2.11 5.20 0.77
C PRO A 38 1.99 5.80 2.16
N SER A 39 2.39 7.07 2.36
CA SER A 39 2.31 7.73 3.68
C SER A 39 0.88 7.94 4.17
N LYS A 40 -0.11 7.80 3.29
CA LYS A 40 -1.53 7.87 3.65
C LYS A 40 -2.10 6.54 4.11
N VAL A 41 -1.36 5.44 3.99
CA VAL A 41 -1.76 4.15 4.56
C VAL A 41 -1.63 4.21 6.08
N LYS A 42 -2.66 3.75 6.79
CA LYS A 42 -2.69 3.74 8.25
C LYS A 42 -2.82 2.34 8.80
N VAL A 43 -1.98 2.00 9.76
CA VAL A 43 -2.12 0.78 10.57
C VAL A 43 -2.74 1.16 11.90
N LEU A 44 -3.84 0.51 12.29
CA LEU A 44 -4.66 0.86 13.44
C LEU A 44 -4.98 -0.39 14.26
N GLY A 45 -5.19 -0.20 15.56
CA GLY A 45 -5.70 -1.25 16.44
C GLY A 45 -4.69 -2.35 16.76
N ILE A 46 -3.39 -2.09 16.62
CA ILE A 46 -2.35 -2.98 17.18
C ILE A 46 -2.52 -3.00 18.70
N LYS A 47 -2.67 -4.19 19.25
CA LYS A 47 -2.84 -4.45 20.69
C LYS A 47 -1.92 -5.58 21.11
N GLU A 48 -1.72 -5.73 22.42
CA GLU A 48 -1.08 -6.93 22.96
C GLU A 48 -1.86 -8.17 22.55
N GLY A 49 -1.14 -9.12 21.94
CA GLY A 49 -1.67 -10.41 21.54
C GLY A 49 -1.57 -11.43 22.67
N GLN A 50 -2.46 -12.42 22.65
CA GLN A 50 -2.40 -13.56 23.55
C GLN A 50 -2.18 -14.84 22.74
N VAL A 51 -1.29 -15.71 23.22
CA VAL A 51 -1.07 -17.02 22.59
C VAL A 51 -2.37 -17.80 22.51
N GLY A 52 -2.65 -18.36 21.33
CA GLY A 52 -3.85 -19.14 21.05
C GLY A 52 -5.12 -18.31 20.84
N LYS A 53 -5.05 -16.96 20.85
CA LYS A 53 -6.19 -16.08 20.54
C LYS A 53 -5.89 -15.22 19.32
N ASP A 54 -6.91 -15.01 18.50
CA ASP A 54 -6.78 -14.17 17.30
C ASP A 54 -6.41 -12.73 17.68
N SER A 55 -5.34 -12.26 17.07
CA SER A 55 -4.90 -10.88 17.09
C SER A 55 -5.33 -10.24 15.77
N VAL A 56 -6.07 -9.12 15.89
CA VAL A 56 -6.67 -8.42 14.75
C VAL A 56 -6.21 -6.97 14.75
N PHE A 57 -5.69 -6.51 13.62
CA PHE A 57 -5.40 -5.09 13.39
C PHE A 57 -5.89 -4.68 12.01
N LYS A 58 -6.07 -3.36 11.81
CA LYS A 58 -6.64 -2.80 10.59
C LYS A 58 -5.58 -2.06 9.79
N VAL A 59 -5.60 -2.22 8.47
CA VAL A 59 -4.78 -1.47 7.51
C VAL A 59 -5.72 -0.73 6.57
N ASP A 60 -5.70 0.60 6.62
CA ASP A 60 -6.52 1.50 5.82
C ASP A 60 -5.67 2.18 4.75
N SER A 61 -5.90 1.83 3.48
CA SER A 61 -5.26 2.45 2.31
C SER A 61 -6.21 3.33 1.51
N SER A 62 -7.39 3.66 2.04
CA SER A 62 -8.47 4.40 1.34
C SER A 62 -8.02 5.74 0.77
N LYS A 63 -7.00 6.36 1.37
CA LYS A 63 -6.45 7.66 1.00
C LYS A 63 -5.10 7.59 0.30
N ALA A 64 -4.58 6.39 0.03
CA ALA A 64 -3.26 6.20 -0.56
C ALA A 64 -3.26 6.17 -2.09
N GLY A 65 -4.43 6.23 -2.72
CA GLY A 65 -4.58 5.99 -4.16
C GLY A 65 -4.82 4.51 -4.43
N ARG A 66 -4.67 4.10 -5.69
CA ARG A 66 -4.70 2.68 -6.04
C ARG A 66 -3.30 2.08 -5.93
N GLY A 67 -3.27 0.84 -5.49
CA GLY A 67 -2.02 0.14 -5.24
C GLY A 67 -2.22 -1.19 -4.56
N THR A 68 -1.10 -1.88 -4.32
CA THR A 68 -1.05 -3.20 -3.73
C THR A 68 -0.51 -3.12 -2.31
N LEU A 69 -1.27 -3.68 -1.36
CA LEU A 69 -0.82 -3.90 0.01
C LEU A 69 -0.07 -5.24 0.09
N THR A 70 1.08 -5.25 0.75
CA THR A 70 1.82 -6.46 1.09
C THR A 70 2.09 -6.46 2.58
N ILE A 71 1.71 -7.54 3.26
CA ILE A 71 1.76 -7.66 4.72
C ILE A 71 2.52 -8.93 5.07
N ALA A 72 3.38 -8.84 6.06
CA ALA A 72 4.08 -9.97 6.63
C ALA A 72 4.04 -9.91 8.16
N VAL A 73 3.85 -11.07 8.78
CA VAL A 73 3.93 -11.25 10.24
C VAL A 73 5.09 -12.20 10.50
N LYS A 74 6.03 -11.82 11.36
CA LYS A 74 7.16 -12.68 11.74
C LYS A 74 7.29 -12.81 13.25
N ALA A 75 7.60 -14.00 13.73
CA ALA A 75 7.89 -14.28 15.13
C ALA A 75 9.14 -15.16 15.22
N ALA A 76 10.09 -14.81 16.09
CA ALA A 76 11.36 -15.53 16.23
C ALA A 76 12.08 -15.80 14.89
N GLY A 77 12.00 -14.85 13.94
CA GLY A 77 12.61 -14.97 12.61
C GLY A 77 11.82 -15.82 11.60
N GLN A 78 10.73 -16.46 12.01
CA GLN A 78 9.86 -17.27 11.14
C GLN A 78 8.61 -16.51 10.73
N GLU A 79 8.10 -16.80 9.53
CA GLU A 79 6.85 -16.25 9.05
C GLU A 79 5.66 -16.88 9.78
N VAL A 80 4.73 -16.03 10.21
CA VAL A 80 3.48 -16.40 10.86
C VAL A 80 2.37 -16.26 9.84
N LYS A 81 1.62 -17.35 9.64
CA LYS A 81 0.44 -17.34 8.77
C LYS A 81 -0.59 -16.34 9.29
N HIS A 82 -1.16 -15.59 8.37
CA HIS A 82 -2.21 -14.62 8.64
C HIS A 82 -3.24 -14.67 7.52
N SER A 83 -4.42 -14.14 7.78
CA SER A 83 -5.46 -13.94 6.78
C SER A 83 -5.80 -12.46 6.66
N LEU A 84 -6.30 -12.08 5.48
CA LEU A 84 -6.81 -10.75 5.21
C LEU A 84 -8.33 -10.82 5.05
N ARG A 85 -9.03 -9.94 5.74
CA ARG A 85 -10.46 -9.72 5.58
C ARG A 85 -10.68 -8.33 5.01
N ASP A 86 -11.23 -8.24 3.80
CA ASP A 86 -11.68 -6.96 3.25
C ASP A 86 -12.89 -6.47 4.05
N VAL A 87 -12.79 -5.25 4.58
CA VAL A 87 -13.88 -4.58 5.31
C VAL A 87 -14.45 -3.41 4.49
N GLY A 88 -14.06 -3.30 3.22
CA GLY A 88 -14.54 -2.34 2.25
C GLY A 88 -13.77 -1.03 2.27
N TRP A 89 -14.01 -0.23 1.21
CA TRP A 89 -13.54 1.15 1.10
C TRP A 89 -12.02 1.30 1.16
N GLY A 90 -11.27 0.28 0.73
CA GLY A 90 -9.81 0.28 0.76
C GLY A 90 -9.23 -0.03 2.14
N SER A 91 -10.00 -0.65 3.03
CA SER A 91 -9.53 -1.09 4.33
C SER A 91 -9.59 -2.61 4.47
N HIS A 92 -8.56 -3.17 5.11
CA HIS A 92 -8.43 -4.59 5.36
C HIS A 92 -8.14 -4.84 6.84
N GLU A 93 -8.63 -5.95 7.37
CA GLU A 93 -8.20 -6.47 8.66
C GLU A 93 -7.21 -7.61 8.44
N VAL A 94 -6.17 -7.60 9.24
CA VAL A 94 -5.16 -8.66 9.29
C VAL A 94 -5.39 -9.46 10.55
N ILE A 95 -5.54 -10.77 10.38
CA ILE A 95 -5.88 -11.69 11.46
C ILE A 95 -4.78 -12.75 11.53
N PHE A 96 -4.19 -12.93 12.70
CA PHE A 96 -3.25 -14.02 12.97
C PHE A 96 -3.41 -14.52 14.40
N THR A 97 -3.09 -15.79 14.63
CA THR A 97 -3.14 -16.40 15.96
C THR A 97 -1.71 -16.66 16.44
N PRO A 98 -1.19 -15.91 17.44
CA PRO A 98 0.15 -16.15 17.98
C PRO A 98 0.24 -17.57 18.57
N SER A 99 1.24 -18.35 18.18
CA SER A 99 1.48 -19.69 18.73
C SER A 99 2.54 -19.71 19.84
N ILE A 100 3.35 -18.65 19.92
CA ILE A 100 4.46 -18.52 20.87
C ILE A 100 4.45 -17.14 21.55
N PRO A 101 4.81 -17.02 22.84
CA PRO A 101 4.75 -15.78 23.61
C PRO A 101 6.00 -14.91 23.35
N VAL A 102 6.18 -14.46 22.10
CA VAL A 102 7.29 -13.57 21.70
C VAL A 102 6.76 -12.37 20.92
N ILE A 103 7.62 -11.36 20.72
CA ILE A 103 7.30 -10.21 19.88
C ILE A 103 7.06 -10.68 18.44
N HIS A 104 5.91 -10.28 17.89
CA HIS A 104 5.58 -10.46 16.48
C HIS A 104 5.84 -9.16 15.73
N LEU A 105 6.74 -9.20 14.76
CA LEU A 105 7.04 -8.07 13.90
C LEU A 105 6.05 -8.03 12.73
N LEU A 106 5.33 -6.92 12.61
CA LEU A 106 4.45 -6.63 11.49
C LEU A 106 5.20 -5.75 10.49
N THR A 107 5.23 -6.17 9.24
CA THR A 107 5.74 -5.36 8.12
C THR A 107 4.61 -5.10 7.16
N VAL A 108 4.42 -3.84 6.80
CA VAL A 108 3.42 -3.42 5.81
C VAL A 108 4.13 -2.63 4.71
N GLN A 109 3.82 -2.95 3.46
CA GLN A 109 4.30 -2.25 2.29
C GLN A 109 3.12 -1.85 1.41
N TYR A 110 3.27 -0.73 0.71
CA TYR A 110 2.32 -0.26 -0.29
C TYR A 110 3.04 0.03 -1.60
N ASN A 111 2.64 -0.64 -2.68
CA ASN A 111 3.35 -0.60 -3.97
C ASN A 111 4.86 -0.93 -3.84
N GLY A 112 5.20 -1.87 -2.96
CA GLY A 112 6.59 -2.26 -2.66
C GLY A 112 7.38 -1.27 -1.79
N ILE A 113 6.77 -0.16 -1.38
CA ILE A 113 7.39 0.82 -0.47
C ILE A 113 7.03 0.44 0.97
N PRO A 114 8.01 0.16 1.85
CA PRO A 114 7.76 -0.07 3.27
C PRO A 114 7.11 1.15 3.93
N LEU A 115 6.11 0.89 4.77
CA LEU A 115 5.54 1.90 5.65
C LEU A 115 6.40 1.96 6.91
N ASN A 116 6.79 3.18 7.30
CA ASN A 116 7.59 3.45 8.50
C ASN A 116 6.69 3.81 9.67
#